data_AF-A0A1Z9JAN9-F1
#
_entry.id   AF-A0A1Z9JAN9-F1
#
_cell.length_a   1.000
_cell.length_b   1.000
_cell.length_c   1.000
_cell.angle_alpha   90.00
_cell.angle_beta   90.00
_cell.angle_gamma   90.00
#
_symmetry.space_group_name_H-M   'P 1'
#
loop_
_entity.id
_entity.type
_entity.pdbx_description
1 polymer ?
#
loop_
_entity_poly.entity_id
_entity_poly.type
_entity_poly.pdbx_seq_one_letter_code
_entity_poly.pdbx_strand_id
1 'polypeptide(L)'
;MLQRRRLHLLFGLAACFSLGSANAAASQLLESVKQNKQLATQLCGQFRKLNASGQKAHDPAAIQATAARQGLSQLDAEILTTYVVGMYCPDVR
;
A
#
# COMPACT_ATOMS: atom_id res chain seq x y z
N MET A 1 -15.64 13.71 64.49
CA MET A 1 -16.67 13.18 63.57
C MET A 1 -16.86 14.22 62.47
N LEU A 2 -16.12 14.06 61.37
CA LEU A 2 -16.59 13.55 60.08
C LEU A 2 -17.50 14.52 59.32
N GLN A 3 -17.08 14.83 58.08
CA GLN A 3 -17.93 15.04 56.90
C GLN A 3 -18.73 16.36 56.85
N ARG A 4 -18.85 17.09 55.75
CA ARG A 4 -18.65 16.84 54.31
C ARG A 4 -18.54 18.24 53.66
N ARG A 5 -17.40 18.60 53.05
CA ARG A 5 -17.24 18.64 51.58
C ARG A 5 -18.56 18.90 50.82
N ARG A 6 -18.75 20.10 50.29
CA ARG A 6 -19.46 20.37 49.02
C ARG A 6 -18.82 21.54 48.29
N LEU A 7 -17.56 21.35 47.90
CA LEU A 7 -16.94 22.09 46.80
C LEU A 7 -17.44 21.43 45.51
N HIS A 8 -18.49 22.00 44.91
CA HIS A 8 -19.01 21.57 43.61
C HIS A 8 -19.22 22.79 42.72
N LEU A 9 -18.14 23.25 42.09
CA LEU A 9 -18.24 23.78 40.73
C LEU A 9 -17.34 22.91 39.84
N LEU A 10 -17.91 21.77 39.43
CA LEU A 10 -17.37 20.96 38.35
C LEU A 10 -17.71 21.65 37.03
N PHE A 11 -16.86 22.57 36.58
CA PHE A 11 -16.78 22.91 35.15
C PHE A 11 -15.89 21.86 34.48
N GLY A 12 -16.47 20.68 34.23
CA GLY A 12 -15.84 19.66 33.39
C GLY A 12 -15.93 20.09 31.93
N LEU A 13 -14.91 20.79 31.44
CA LEU A 13 -14.74 21.06 30.02
C LEU A 13 -14.33 19.74 29.35
N ALA A 14 -15.31 18.96 28.90
CA ALA A 14 -15.07 17.77 28.09
C ALA A 14 -14.54 18.21 26.71
N ALA A 15 -13.22 18.31 26.58
CA ALA A 15 -12.57 18.43 25.28
C ALA A 15 -12.75 17.09 24.54
N CYS A 16 -13.76 17.02 23.67
CA CYS A 16 -13.87 15.96 22.68
C CYS A 16 -12.65 16.06 21.74
N PHE A 17 -11.64 15.26 22.03
CA PHE A 17 -10.48 15.06 21.17
C PHE A 17 -10.95 14.26 19.96
N SER A 18 -11.37 14.96 18.90
CA SER A 18 -11.62 14.36 17.60
C SER A 18 -10.27 13.91 17.04
N LEU A 19 -9.87 12.66 17.32
CA LEU A 19 -8.79 12.02 16.56
C LEU A 19 -9.29 11.88 15.12
N GLY A 20 -8.98 12.88 14.30
CA GLY A 20 -9.16 12.81 12.86
C GLY A 20 -8.43 11.57 12.36
N SER A 21 -9.18 10.62 11.80
CA SER A 21 -8.63 9.43 11.18
C SER A 21 -7.75 9.90 10.03
N ALA A 22 -6.44 9.87 10.21
CA ALA A 22 -5.49 10.04 9.12
C ALA A 22 -5.58 8.80 8.21
N ASN A 23 -6.64 8.74 7.40
CA ASN A 23 -6.68 7.84 6.27
C ASN A 23 -5.68 8.39 5.26
N ALA A 24 -4.41 7.99 5.40
CA ALA A 24 -3.48 8.07 4.29
C ALA A 24 -4.12 7.27 3.16
N ALA A 25 -4.66 7.96 2.15
CA ALA A 25 -5.26 7.34 1.00
C ALA A 25 -4.16 6.59 0.25
N ALA A 26 -3.94 5.34 0.64
CA ALA A 26 -3.09 4.44 -0.11
C ALA A 26 -3.66 4.35 -1.54
N SER A 27 -2.77 4.37 -2.54
CA SER A 27 -3.18 4.31 -3.94
C SER A 27 -4.14 3.13 -4.14
N GLN A 28 -5.29 3.38 -4.77
CA GLN A 28 -6.31 2.35 -5.03
C GLN A 28 -5.71 1.14 -5.77
N LEU A 29 -4.69 1.38 -6.60
CA LEU A 29 -3.91 0.34 -7.26
C LEU A 29 -3.21 -0.57 -6.25
N LEU A 30 -2.47 0.02 -5.31
CA LEU A 30 -1.71 -0.73 -4.31
C LEU A 30 -2.63 -1.48 -3.36
N GLU A 31 -3.76 -0.87 -2.96
CA GLU A 31 -4.76 -1.56 -2.14
C GLU A 31 -5.38 -2.76 -2.86
N SER A 32 -5.70 -2.61 -4.14
CA SER A 32 -6.24 -3.72 -4.95
C SER A 32 -5.24 -4.88 -5.07
N VAL A 33 -3.95 -4.58 -5.25
CA VAL A 33 -2.91 -5.61 -5.41
C VAL A 33 -2.53 -6.24 -4.06
N LYS A 34 -2.52 -5.47 -2.98
CA LYS A 34 -2.36 -5.99 -1.60
C LYS A 34 -3.42 -7.04 -1.28
N GLN A 35 -4.65 -6.77 -1.67
CA GLN A 35 -5.79 -7.67 -1.42
C GLN A 35 -5.86 -8.83 -2.44
N ASN A 36 -5.18 -8.71 -3.58
CA ASN A 36 -5.16 -9.72 -4.63
C ASN A 36 -3.80 -10.43 -4.76
N LYS A 37 -3.53 -11.36 -3.83
CA LYS A 37 -2.30 -12.18 -3.82
C LYS A 37 -2.10 -13.01 -5.10
N GLN A 38 -3.18 -13.42 -5.74
CA GLN A 38 -3.12 -14.20 -6.98
C GLN A 38 -2.50 -13.35 -8.10
N LEU A 39 -3.00 -12.12 -8.29
CA LEU A 39 -2.44 -11.20 -9.26
C LEU A 39 -0.95 -10.91 -8.97
N ALA A 40 -0.60 -10.62 -7.72
CA ALA A 40 0.79 -10.37 -7.34
C ALA A 40 1.71 -11.56 -7.66
N THR A 41 1.26 -12.79 -7.37
CA THR A 41 2.01 -14.01 -7.66
C THR A 41 2.14 -14.27 -9.18
N GLN A 42 1.08 -13.99 -9.95
CA GLN A 42 1.10 -14.09 -11.40
C GLN A 42 2.06 -13.09 -12.04
N LEU A 43 2.06 -11.83 -11.57
CA LEU A 43 3.03 -10.82 -11.99
C LEU A 43 4.45 -11.24 -11.61
N CYS A 44 4.63 -11.77 -10.41
CA CYS A 44 5.92 -12.27 -9.97
C CYS A 44 6.48 -13.38 -10.88
N GLY A 45 5.63 -14.32 -11.30
CA GLY A 45 6.01 -15.35 -12.27
C GLY A 45 6.40 -14.77 -13.64
N GLN A 46 5.78 -13.67 -14.08
CA GLN A 46 6.16 -12.98 -15.31
C GLN A 46 7.52 -12.29 -15.16
N PHE A 47 7.76 -11.62 -14.04
CA PHE A 47 9.03 -10.95 -13.77
C PHE A 47 10.19 -11.93 -13.64
N ARG A 48 9.98 -13.11 -13.03
CA ARG A 48 10.97 -14.20 -13.04
C ARG A 48 11.33 -14.66 -14.45
N LYS A 49 10.36 -14.77 -15.36
CA LYS A 49 10.62 -15.15 -16.76
C LYS A 49 11.47 -14.09 -17.48
N LEU A 50 11.16 -12.82 -17.27
CA LEU A 50 11.99 -11.72 -17.79
C LEU A 50 13.41 -11.79 -17.24
N ASN A 51 13.55 -11.95 -15.93
CA ASN A 51 14.85 -12.03 -15.27
C ASN A 51 15.69 -13.23 -15.74
N ALA A 52 15.06 -14.40 -15.92
CA ALA A 52 15.70 -15.57 -16.50
C ALA A 52 16.18 -15.37 -17.95
N SER A 53 15.60 -14.40 -18.68
CA SER A 53 16.04 -14.00 -20.01
C SER A 53 17.07 -12.86 -20.02
N GLY A 54 17.54 -12.42 -18.84
CA GLY A 54 18.49 -11.33 -18.68
C GLY A 54 17.89 -9.92 -18.69
N GLN A 55 16.56 -9.80 -18.73
CA GLN A 55 15.84 -8.52 -18.70
C GLN A 55 15.41 -8.16 -17.28
N LYS A 56 15.33 -6.87 -16.97
CA LYS A 56 14.89 -6.39 -15.65
C LYS A 56 13.39 -6.11 -15.67
N ALA A 57 12.72 -6.38 -14.55
CA ALA A 57 11.31 -6.02 -14.40
C ALA A 57 11.07 -4.51 -14.53
N HIS A 58 12.08 -3.70 -14.18
CA HIS A 58 12.06 -2.23 -14.26
C HIS A 58 12.55 -1.67 -15.62
N ASP A 59 12.87 -2.51 -16.60
CA ASP A 59 13.22 -2.00 -17.92
C ASP A 59 12.00 -1.27 -18.54
N PRO A 60 12.20 -0.15 -19.27
CA PRO A 60 11.08 0.61 -19.83
C PRO A 60 10.11 -0.22 -20.66
N ALA A 61 10.63 -1.19 -21.43
CA ALA A 61 9.81 -2.11 -22.22
C ALA A 61 8.97 -3.06 -21.34
N ALA A 62 9.52 -3.55 -20.23
CA ALA A 62 8.82 -4.40 -19.28
C ALA A 62 7.73 -3.62 -18.52
N ILE A 63 8.01 -2.38 -18.13
CA ILE A 63 7.01 -1.47 -17.54
C ILE A 63 5.89 -1.18 -18.53
N GLN A 64 6.21 -0.85 -19.78
CA GLN A 64 5.21 -0.60 -20.82
C GLN A 64 4.34 -1.85 -21.08
N ALA A 65 4.94 -3.05 -21.12
CA ALA A 65 4.20 -4.29 -21.29
C ALA A 65 3.27 -4.56 -20.08
N THR A 66 3.74 -4.29 -18.86
CA THR A 66 2.93 -4.43 -17.64
C THR A 66 1.77 -3.44 -17.63
N ALA A 67 2.05 -2.18 -17.98
CA ALA A 67 1.04 -1.12 -18.10
C ALA A 67 -0.08 -1.52 -19.08
N ALA A 68 0.29 -1.98 -20.28
CA ALA A 68 -0.68 -2.41 -21.29
C ALA A 68 -1.51 -3.61 -20.82
N ARG A 69 -0.90 -4.60 -20.16
CA ARG A 69 -1.60 -5.80 -19.67
C ARG A 69 -2.54 -5.52 -18.51
N GLN A 70 -2.20 -4.56 -17.65
CA GLN A 70 -2.98 -4.24 -16.45
C GLN A 70 -3.93 -3.05 -16.66
N GLY A 71 -3.88 -2.38 -17.82
CA GLY A 71 -4.68 -1.18 -18.08
C GLY A 71 -4.27 0.01 -17.21
N LEU A 72 -2.96 0.18 -17.00
CA LEU A 72 -2.39 1.19 -16.10
C LEU A 72 -1.62 2.26 -16.86
N SER A 73 -1.39 3.40 -16.21
CA SER A 73 -0.36 4.35 -16.64
C SER A 73 1.04 3.72 -16.48
N GLN A 74 2.05 4.24 -17.18
CA GLN A 74 3.43 3.76 -17.01
C GLN A 74 3.92 3.93 -15.58
N LEU A 75 3.62 5.07 -14.95
CA LEU A 75 3.98 5.35 -13.57
C LEU A 75 3.34 4.36 -12.60
N ASP A 76 2.05 4.09 -12.76
CA ASP A 76 1.32 3.10 -11.95
C ASP A 76 1.88 1.70 -12.14
N ALA A 77 2.25 1.32 -13.35
CA ALA A 77 2.90 0.05 -13.64
C ALA A 77 4.29 -0.06 -13.00
N GLU A 78 5.05 1.03 -12.94
CA GLU A 78 6.35 1.08 -12.26
C GLU A 78 6.20 0.93 -10.74
N ILE A 79 5.24 1.63 -10.14
CA ILE A 79 4.89 1.50 -8.72
C ILE A 79 4.44 0.06 -8.41
N LEU A 80 3.56 -0.49 -9.24
CA LEU A 80 3.09 -1.88 -9.11
C LEU A 80 4.25 -2.86 -9.19
N THR A 81 5.14 -2.68 -10.16
CA THR A 81 6.33 -3.53 -10.35
C THR A 81 7.22 -3.48 -9.12
N THR A 82 7.53 -2.29 -8.62
CA THR A 82 8.32 -2.10 -7.39
C THR A 82 7.71 -2.84 -6.20
N TYR A 83 6.41 -2.68 -6.00
CA TYR A 83 5.69 -3.33 -4.91
C TYR A 83 5.73 -4.85 -5.01
N VAL A 84 5.40 -5.41 -6.19
CA VAL A 84 5.36 -6.86 -6.39
C VAL A 84 6.75 -7.47 -6.27
N VAL A 85 7.79 -6.85 -6.85
CA VAL A 85 9.17 -7.33 -6.72
C VAL A 85 9.59 -7.36 -5.24
N GLY A 86 9.40 -6.25 -4.52
CA GLY A 86 9.82 -6.14 -3.12
C GLY A 86 9.05 -7.05 -2.16
N MET A 87 7.79 -7.38 -2.45
CA MET A 87 6.93 -8.12 -1.53
C MET A 87 6.75 -9.60 -1.89
N TYR A 88 6.91 -9.97 -3.17
CA TYR A 88 6.57 -11.32 -3.66
C TYR A 88 7.70 -11.99 -4.46
N CYS A 89 8.73 -11.26 -4.90
CA CYS A 89 9.79 -11.78 -5.79
C CYS A 89 11.20 -11.49 -5.27
N PRO A 90 11.62 -12.06 -4.13
CA PRO A 90 12.94 -11.76 -3.56
C PRO A 90 14.11 -12.19 -4.47
N ASP A 91 13.84 -13.01 -5.48
CA ASP A 91 14.80 -13.53 -6.45
C ASP A 91 14.93 -12.69 -7.74
N VAL A 92 14.03 -11.72 -7.97
CA VAL A 92 14.05 -10.85 -9.15
C VAL A 92 14.90 -9.59 -8.90
N ARG A 93 15.74 -9.20 -9.86
CA ARG A 93 16.66 -8.04 -9.80
C ARG A 93 16.64 -7.15 -11.04
#